data_AF-A0A514Z5Y7-F1
#
_entry.id   AF-A0A514Z5Y7-F1
#
_cell.length_a   1.000
_cell.length_b   1.000
_cell.length_c   1.000
_cell.angle_alpha   90.00
_cell.angle_beta   90.00
_cell.angle_gamma   90.00
#
_symmetry.space_group_name_H-M   'P 1'
#
loop_
_entity.id
_entity.type
_entity.pdbx_description
1 polymer ?
#
loop_
_entity_poly.entity_id
_entity_poly.type
_entity_poly.pdbx_seq_one_letter_code
_entity_poly.pdbx_strand_id
1 'polypeptide(L)'
;MKRLVIFIKKIIEKFTQGNSEIEEKLVQDDFFANGSTLYKAGQIAVSVFGWLVLLFPLLIMINSIFPKPLFSGIYHWSGKQGRLFLDYVSIVAFAAIVIFIPVSIFLVKRNNKVETEELAKRKFYDETRTEARLALMDEIYTERFGDKQFRENTDYYIVQPEQNFSKKYIKARYKDNEKELNARKD
;
A
#
# COMPACT_ATOMS: atom_id res chain seq x y z
N MET A 1 16.25 -42.42 21.81
CA MET A 1 15.38 -41.39 22.41
C MET A 1 16.12 -40.08 22.74
N LYS A 2 17.16 -40.06 23.60
CA LYS A 2 17.86 -38.80 23.99
C LYS A 2 18.36 -37.93 22.81
N ARG A 3 18.91 -38.53 21.75
CA ARG A 3 19.40 -37.79 20.57
C ARG A 3 18.30 -37.10 19.76
N LEU A 4 17.11 -37.71 19.69
CA LEU A 4 15.95 -37.14 19.00
C LEU A 4 15.42 -35.91 19.75
N VAL A 5 15.36 -35.98 21.08
CA VAL A 5 14.93 -34.88 21.94
C VAL A 5 15.89 -33.69 21.83
N ILE A 6 17.20 -33.93 21.81
CA ILE A 6 18.21 -32.87 21.63
C ILE A 6 18.08 -32.22 20.25
N PHE A 7 17.86 -33.02 19.21
CA PHE A 7 17.69 -32.51 17.84
C PHE A 7 16.42 -31.64 17.70
N ILE A 8 15.29 -32.09 18.25
CA ILE A 8 14.04 -31.34 18.26
C ILE A 8 14.22 -30.02 19.04
N LYS A 9 14.87 -30.06 20.21
CA LYS A 9 15.13 -28.86 21.01
C LYS A 9 15.97 -27.83 20.25
N LYS A 10 17.01 -28.30 19.54
CA LYS A 10 17.89 -27.43 18.74
C LYS A 10 17.19 -26.83 17.52
N ILE A 11 16.25 -27.56 16.91
CA ILE A 11 15.40 -27.03 15.83
C ILE A 11 14.45 -25.95 16.37
N ILE A 12 13.81 -26.21 17.51
CA ILE A 12 12.90 -25.25 18.15
C ILE A 12 13.68 -23.97 18.49
N GLU A 13 14.82 -24.08 19.17
CA GLU A 13 15.65 -22.91 19.53
C GLU A 13 16.11 -22.12 18.30
N LYS A 14 16.53 -22.79 17.22
CA LYS A 14 16.94 -22.14 15.97
C LYS A 14 15.77 -21.43 15.28
N PHE A 15 14.57 -22.02 15.31
CA PHE A 15 13.36 -21.43 14.75
C PHE A 15 12.91 -20.21 15.58
N THR A 16 13.00 -20.28 16.90
CA THR A 16 12.69 -19.16 17.80
C THR A 16 13.66 -17.99 17.61
N GLN A 17 14.97 -18.26 17.48
CA GLN A 17 15.98 -17.22 17.21
C GLN A 17 15.82 -16.56 15.83
N GLY A 18 15.49 -17.33 14.80
CA GLY A 18 15.24 -16.79 13.46
C GLY A 18 14.04 -15.85 13.41
N ASN A 19 12.97 -16.15 14.15
CA ASN A 19 11.81 -15.26 14.25
C ASN A 19 12.12 -13.98 15.04
N SER A 20 12.89 -14.04 16.13
CA SER A 20 13.24 -12.84 16.89
C SER A 20 14.11 -11.86 16.11
N GLU A 21 15.04 -12.35 15.27
CA GLU A 21 15.85 -11.49 14.39
C GLU A 21 15.02 -10.84 13.26
N ILE A 22 13.94 -11.51 12.82
CA ILE A 22 12.99 -10.97 11.84
C ILE A 22 12.11 -9.90 12.49
N GLU A 23 11.62 -10.15 13.70
CA GLU A 23 10.83 -9.18 14.48
C GLU A 23 11.63 -7.90 14.77
N GLU A 24 12.92 -8.01 15.10
CA GLU A 24 13.80 -6.85 15.34
C GLU A 24 14.05 -6.01 14.08
N LYS A 25 13.93 -6.60 12.88
CA LYS A 25 14.06 -5.90 11.58
C LYS A 25 12.78 -5.28 11.08
N LEU A 26 11.62 -5.67 11.60
CA LEU A 26 10.35 -5.09 11.23
C LEU A 26 10.13 -3.85 12.09
N VAL A 27 9.87 -2.70 11.45
CA VAL A 27 9.47 -1.49 12.17
C VAL A 27 8.10 -1.76 12.78
N GLN A 28 8.08 -2.16 14.04
CA GLN A 28 6.86 -2.43 14.80
C GLN A 28 6.43 -1.14 15.50
N ASP A 29 5.18 -0.73 15.27
CA ASP A 29 4.58 0.40 15.96
C ASP A 29 4.43 0.09 17.47
N ASP A 30 4.72 1.08 18.32
CA ASP A 30 4.58 1.02 19.78
C ASP A 30 3.18 0.60 20.23
N PHE A 31 2.13 0.84 19.42
CA PHE A 31 0.79 0.33 19.69
C PHE A 31 0.73 -1.21 19.72
N PHE A 32 1.51 -1.89 18.89
CA PHE A 32 1.56 -3.35 18.82
C PHE A 32 2.64 -3.97 19.70
N ALA A 33 3.53 -3.16 20.28
CA ALA A 33 4.53 -3.63 21.24
C ALA A 33 3.88 -4.25 22.48
N ASN A 34 4.50 -5.29 23.03
CA ASN A 34 4.06 -5.92 24.28
C ASN A 34 4.48 -5.04 25.48
N GLY A 35 3.56 -4.75 26.41
CA GLY A 35 3.92 -4.18 27.73
C GLY A 35 3.18 -2.94 28.23
N SER A 36 2.39 -2.23 27.41
CA SER A 36 1.72 -0.99 27.85
C SER A 36 0.22 -0.92 27.51
N THR A 37 -0.60 -1.74 28.18
CA THR A 37 -2.06 -1.74 28.02
C THR A 37 -2.71 -0.36 28.24
N LEU A 38 -2.14 0.45 29.14
CA LEU A 38 -2.60 1.82 29.41
C LEU A 38 -2.40 2.76 28.21
N TYR A 39 -1.26 2.66 27.53
CA TYR A 39 -0.95 3.48 26.36
C TYR A 39 -1.88 3.15 25.19
N LYS A 40 -2.12 1.85 24.95
CA LYS A 40 -3.07 1.37 23.93
C LYS A 40 -4.49 1.85 24.23
N ALA A 41 -4.94 1.75 25.48
CA ALA A 41 -6.24 2.25 25.89
C ALA A 41 -6.36 3.77 25.70
N GLY A 42 -5.31 4.53 26.01
CA GLY A 42 -5.25 5.97 25.77
C GLY A 42 -5.38 6.33 24.29
N GLN A 43 -4.66 5.65 23.40
CA GLN A 43 -4.77 5.87 21.96
C GLN A 43 -6.18 5.57 21.44
N ILE A 44 -6.76 4.42 21.83
CA ILE A 44 -8.13 4.06 21.46
C ILE A 44 -9.12 5.11 21.99
N ALA A 45 -8.97 5.54 23.24
CA ALA A 45 -9.83 6.55 23.84
C ALA A 45 -9.77 7.89 23.08
N VAL A 46 -8.57 8.34 22.70
CA VAL A 46 -8.40 9.56 21.89
C VAL A 46 -9.04 9.40 20.52
N SER A 47 -8.87 8.26 19.86
CA SER A 47 -9.52 7.99 18.57
C SER A 47 -11.04 7.99 18.68
N VAL A 48 -11.60 7.29 19.68
CA VAL A 48 -13.05 7.26 19.93
C VAL A 48 -13.56 8.66 20.24
N PHE A 49 -12.87 9.42 21.08
CA PHE A 49 -13.23 10.79 21.39
C PHE A 49 -13.21 11.69 20.15
N GLY A 50 -12.20 11.57 19.29
CA GLY A 50 -12.14 12.29 18.02
C GLY A 50 -13.35 12.00 17.13
N TRP A 51 -13.76 10.74 17.02
CA TRP A 51 -14.98 10.36 16.31
C TRP A 51 -16.24 10.94 16.95
N LEU A 52 -16.35 10.94 18.28
CA LEU A 52 -17.49 11.57 18.96
C LEU A 52 -17.57 13.07 18.67
N VAL A 53 -16.45 13.79 18.74
CA VAL A 53 -16.39 15.22 18.42
C VAL A 53 -16.80 15.49 16.98
N LEU A 54 -16.40 14.63 16.03
CA LEU A 54 -16.76 14.75 14.62
C LEU A 54 -18.24 14.41 14.35
N LEU A 55 -18.74 13.32 14.93
CA LEU A 55 -20.08 12.79 14.64
C LEU A 55 -21.18 13.49 15.42
N PHE A 56 -20.89 14.01 16.61
CA PHE A 56 -21.92 14.61 17.47
C PHE A 56 -22.63 15.82 16.82
N PRO A 57 -21.93 16.78 16.16
CA PRO A 57 -22.58 17.83 15.39
C PRO A 57 -23.45 17.31 14.24
N LEU A 58 -23.02 16.23 13.57
CA LEU A 58 -23.82 15.58 12.52
C LEU A 58 -25.10 14.97 13.09
N LEU A 59 -25.03 14.34 14.26
CA LEU A 59 -26.20 13.80 14.95
C LEU A 59 -27.20 14.89 15.33
N ILE A 60 -26.73 16.04 15.86
CA ILE A 60 -27.59 17.19 16.14
C ILE A 60 -28.27 17.68 14.86
N MET A 61 -27.52 17.80 13.77
CA MET A 61 -28.05 18.23 12.48
C MET A 61 -29.12 17.26 11.96
N ILE A 62 -28.83 15.96 11.92
CA ILE A 62 -29.80 14.92 11.50
C ILE A 62 -31.06 14.98 12.37
N ASN A 63 -30.89 15.06 13.70
CA ASN A 63 -32.00 15.14 14.64
C ASN A 63 -32.84 16.41 14.45
N SER A 64 -32.25 17.47 13.88
CA SER A 64 -32.88 18.77 13.66
C SER A 64 -33.50 18.96 12.28
N ILE A 65 -33.15 18.12 11.28
CA ILE A 65 -33.78 18.15 9.95
C ILE A 65 -35.26 17.77 10.03
N PHE A 66 -35.61 16.83 10.91
CA PHE A 66 -36.99 16.36 11.06
C PHE A 66 -37.81 17.31 11.93
N PRO A 67 -39.15 17.44 11.70
CA PRO A 67 -40.01 18.31 12.51
C PRO A 67 -40.09 17.93 13.99
N LYS A 68 -39.79 16.67 14.31
CA LYS A 68 -39.73 16.14 15.68
C LYS A 68 -38.37 15.44 15.86
N PRO A 69 -37.79 15.49 17.07
CA PRO A 69 -36.53 14.80 17.34
C PRO A 69 -36.69 13.29 17.15
N LEU A 70 -35.78 12.68 16.40
CA LEU A 70 -35.63 11.22 16.29
C LEU A 70 -35.02 10.63 17.56
N PHE A 71 -34.09 11.35 18.18
CA PHE A 71 -33.40 10.96 19.39
C PHE A 71 -33.68 11.98 20.50
N SER A 72 -34.41 11.56 21.53
CA SER A 72 -34.84 12.42 22.63
C SER A 72 -33.68 12.95 23.50
N GLY A 73 -32.55 12.24 23.55
CA GLY A 73 -31.36 12.63 24.31
C GLY A 73 -30.37 13.50 23.53
N ILE A 74 -30.64 13.82 22.26
CA ILE A 74 -29.77 14.62 21.40
C ILE A 74 -30.44 15.97 21.16
N TYR A 75 -29.66 17.04 21.13
CA TYR A 75 -30.18 18.38 20.90
C TYR A 75 -30.92 18.47 19.55
N HIS A 76 -31.99 19.25 19.52
CA HIS A 76 -32.88 19.41 18.36
C HIS A 76 -33.24 20.88 18.19
N TRP A 77 -32.92 21.45 17.02
CA TRP A 77 -33.22 22.84 16.70
C TRP A 77 -34.69 23.01 16.28
N SER A 78 -35.52 23.48 17.21
CA SER A 78 -36.94 23.76 16.97
C SER A 78 -37.25 25.24 16.64
N GLY A 79 -36.25 26.12 16.73
CA GLY A 79 -36.40 27.56 16.50
C GLY A 79 -36.46 27.94 15.01
N LYS A 80 -37.11 29.06 14.69
CA LYS A 80 -37.20 29.60 13.31
C LYS A 80 -35.82 29.88 12.70
N GLN A 81 -34.89 30.40 13.49
CA GLN A 81 -33.51 30.66 13.04
C GLN A 81 -32.76 29.37 12.71
N GLY A 82 -32.98 28.32 13.50
CA GLY A 82 -32.35 27.03 13.27
C GLY A 82 -32.85 26.36 11.99
N ARG A 83 -34.16 26.45 11.72
CA ARG A 83 -34.73 25.97 10.44
C ARG A 83 -34.17 26.71 9.23
N LEU A 84 -34.09 28.04 9.29
CA LEU A 84 -33.47 28.83 8.21
C LEU A 84 -32.03 28.42 7.94
N PHE A 85 -31.22 28.20 8.99
CA PHE A 85 -29.86 27.71 8.83
C PHE A 85 -29.80 26.33 8.16
N LEU A 86 -30.66 25.39 8.60
CA LEU A 86 -30.74 24.06 8.02
C LEU A 86 -31.14 24.10 6.54
N ASP A 87 -32.06 25.01 6.15
CA ASP A 87 -32.45 25.19 4.75
C ASP A 87 -31.25 25.64 3.91
N TYR A 88 -30.49 26.64 4.35
CA TYR A 88 -29.30 27.12 3.63
C TYR A 88 -28.22 26.03 3.51
N VAL A 89 -27.90 25.35 4.61
CA VAL A 89 -26.90 24.27 4.60
C VAL A 89 -27.35 23.12 3.69
N SER A 90 -28.63 22.77 3.71
CA SER A 90 -29.18 21.71 2.86
C SER A 90 -29.09 22.07 1.37
N ILE A 91 -29.40 23.33 1.01
CA ILE A 91 -29.26 23.82 -0.37
C ILE A 91 -27.80 23.76 -0.82
N VAL A 92 -26.87 24.24 0.01
CA VAL A 92 -25.43 24.22 -0.31
C VAL A 92 -24.91 22.79 -0.44
N ALA A 93 -25.28 21.91 0.48
CA ALA A 93 -24.89 20.50 0.44
C ALA A 93 -25.44 19.80 -0.81
N PHE A 94 -26.70 20.06 -1.16
CA PHE A 94 -27.31 19.53 -2.37
C PHE A 94 -26.60 20.04 -3.64
N ALA A 95 -26.36 21.35 -3.72
CA ALA A 95 -25.62 21.94 -4.85
C ALA A 95 -24.21 21.35 -4.98
N ALA A 96 -23.51 21.15 -3.85
CA ALA A 96 -22.22 20.48 -3.83
C ALA A 96 -22.31 19.07 -4.42
N ILE A 97 -23.26 18.24 -3.97
CA ILE A 97 -23.45 16.88 -4.50
C ILE A 97 -23.72 16.89 -6.01
N VAL A 98 -24.63 17.77 -6.45
CA VAL A 98 -25.02 17.90 -7.87
C VAL A 98 -23.85 18.33 -8.76
N ILE A 99 -22.90 19.13 -8.24
CA ILE A 99 -21.71 19.56 -9.00
C ILE A 99 -20.60 18.51 -8.90
N PHE A 100 -20.27 18.04 -7.70
CA PHE A 100 -19.12 17.17 -7.47
C PHE A 100 -19.29 15.79 -8.09
N ILE A 101 -20.49 15.20 -8.05
CA ILE A 101 -20.70 13.86 -8.62
C ILE A 101 -20.42 13.84 -10.14
N PRO A 102 -21.07 14.67 -10.97
CA PRO A 102 -20.81 14.70 -12.41
C PRO A 102 -19.36 15.06 -12.75
N VAL A 103 -18.78 16.06 -12.05
CA VAL A 103 -17.38 16.45 -12.26
C VAL A 103 -16.44 15.29 -11.96
N SER A 104 -16.65 14.58 -10.85
CA SER A 104 -15.83 13.42 -10.48
C SER A 104 -15.94 12.31 -11.53
N ILE A 105 -17.16 11.99 -11.98
CA ILE A 105 -17.37 10.98 -13.04
C ILE A 105 -16.68 11.41 -14.34
N PHE A 106 -16.78 12.68 -14.71
CA PHE A 106 -16.10 13.22 -15.89
C PHE A 106 -14.58 13.09 -15.78
N LEU A 107 -14.00 13.47 -14.65
CA LEU A 107 -12.56 13.38 -14.42
C LEU A 107 -12.07 11.93 -14.44
N VAL A 108 -12.81 11.00 -13.82
CA VAL A 108 -12.48 9.57 -13.85
C VAL A 108 -12.53 9.03 -15.28
N LYS A 109 -13.59 9.35 -16.05
CA LYS A 109 -13.69 8.93 -17.46
C LYS A 109 -12.56 9.50 -18.31
N ARG A 110 -12.23 10.79 -18.13
CA ARG A 110 -11.11 11.43 -18.82
C ARG A 110 -9.80 10.74 -18.46
N ASN A 111 -9.56 10.48 -17.19
CA ASN A 111 -8.33 9.85 -16.72
C ASN A 111 -8.17 8.44 -17.29
N ASN A 112 -9.22 7.62 -17.22
CA ASN A 112 -9.21 6.28 -17.80
C ASN A 112 -8.98 6.30 -19.31
N LYS A 113 -9.55 7.28 -20.03
CA LYS A 113 -9.31 7.42 -21.47
C LYS A 113 -7.84 7.73 -21.75
N VAL A 114 -7.25 8.68 -21.03
CA VAL A 114 -5.83 9.04 -21.18
C VAL A 114 -4.93 7.84 -20.89
N GLU A 115 -5.17 7.13 -19.79
CA GLU A 115 -4.43 5.91 -19.44
C GLU A 115 -4.51 4.85 -20.54
N THR A 116 -5.72 4.53 -21.00
CA THR A 116 -5.96 3.40 -21.91
C THR A 116 -5.55 3.73 -23.35
N GLU A 117 -5.78 4.96 -23.82
CA GLU A 117 -5.60 5.31 -25.23
C GLU A 117 -4.29 6.04 -25.51
N GLU A 118 -3.79 6.85 -24.58
CA GLU A 118 -2.61 7.70 -24.78
C GLU A 118 -1.38 7.09 -24.10
N LEU A 119 -1.47 6.76 -22.81
CA LEU A 119 -0.33 6.25 -22.04
C LEU A 119 0.02 4.82 -22.44
N ALA A 120 -0.97 3.95 -22.69
CA ALA A 120 -0.71 2.59 -23.16
C ALA A 120 0.04 2.53 -24.52
N LYS A 121 -0.16 3.54 -25.39
CA LYS A 121 0.52 3.62 -26.70
C LYS A 121 1.89 4.29 -26.61
N ARG A 122 2.16 5.02 -25.53
CA ARG A 122 3.39 5.77 -25.36
C ARG A 122 4.44 4.90 -24.68
N LYS A 123 5.55 4.66 -25.38
CA LYS A 123 6.72 4.02 -24.77
C LYS A 123 7.44 5.07 -23.91
N PHE A 124 7.40 4.88 -22.59
CA PHE A 124 8.11 5.74 -21.62
C PHE A 124 9.56 5.34 -21.40
N TYR A 125 10.00 4.24 -22.03
CA TYR A 125 11.34 3.71 -21.93
C TYR A 125 12.05 3.82 -23.28
N ASP A 126 13.37 3.95 -23.23
CA ASP A 126 14.24 3.80 -24.39
C ASP A 126 14.26 2.32 -24.79
N GLU A 127 13.74 2.02 -25.98
CA GLU A 127 13.62 0.66 -26.52
C GLU A 127 14.99 0.01 -26.65
N THR A 128 15.95 0.69 -27.27
CA THR A 128 17.30 0.16 -27.50
C THR A 128 17.99 -0.16 -26.18
N ARG A 129 17.85 0.72 -25.19
CA ARG A 129 18.40 0.48 -23.86
C ARG A 129 17.72 -0.69 -23.15
N THR A 130 16.42 -0.86 -23.32
CA THR A 130 15.65 -1.93 -22.70
C THR A 130 15.99 -3.29 -23.31
N GLU A 131 16.08 -3.38 -24.64
CA GLU A 131 16.48 -4.60 -25.34
C GLU A 131 17.89 -5.05 -24.95
N ALA A 132 18.84 -4.11 -24.87
CA ALA A 132 20.21 -4.41 -24.44
C ALA A 132 20.26 -4.94 -22.99
N ARG A 133 19.44 -4.37 -22.10
CA ARG A 133 19.32 -4.84 -20.72
C ARG A 133 18.66 -6.22 -20.63
N LEU A 134 17.65 -6.50 -21.45
CA LEU A 134 16.99 -7.80 -21.52
C LEU A 134 17.96 -8.88 -22.01
N ALA A 135 18.72 -8.60 -23.06
CA ALA A 135 19.75 -9.52 -23.57
C ALA A 135 20.82 -9.81 -22.50
N LEU A 136 21.31 -8.78 -21.80
CA LEU A 136 22.28 -8.95 -20.72
C LEU A 136 21.71 -9.75 -19.54
N MET A 137 20.44 -9.53 -19.19
CA MET A 137 19.80 -10.32 -18.15
C MET A 137 19.66 -11.77 -18.58
N ASP A 138 19.27 -12.04 -19.82
CA ASP A 138 19.15 -13.42 -20.28
C ASP A 138 20.50 -14.15 -20.25
N GLU A 139 21.59 -13.47 -20.63
CA GLU A 139 22.95 -13.99 -20.51
C GLU A 139 23.32 -14.30 -19.04
N ILE A 140 23.15 -13.32 -18.15
CA ILE A 140 23.50 -13.45 -16.72
C ILE A 140 22.69 -14.57 -16.05
N TYR A 141 21.40 -14.68 -16.39
CA TYR A 141 20.56 -15.73 -15.83
C TYR A 141 20.88 -17.10 -16.43
N THR A 142 21.22 -17.17 -17.72
CA THR A 142 21.63 -18.41 -18.38
C THR A 142 22.91 -18.96 -17.78
N GLU A 143 23.91 -18.10 -17.55
CA GLU A 143 25.18 -18.47 -16.91
C GLU A 143 24.97 -19.04 -15.51
N ARG A 144 24.04 -18.46 -14.74
CA ARG A 144 23.92 -18.72 -13.30
C ARG A 144 22.87 -19.76 -12.94
N PHE A 145 21.77 -19.82 -13.69
CA PHE A 145 20.59 -20.61 -13.37
C PHE A 145 20.19 -21.57 -14.49
N GLY A 146 20.96 -21.62 -15.57
CA GLY A 146 20.67 -22.46 -16.73
C GLY A 146 19.75 -21.76 -17.74
N ASP A 147 19.54 -22.44 -18.86
CA ASP A 147 18.83 -21.89 -20.00
C ASP A 147 17.38 -21.49 -19.67
N LYS A 148 16.81 -20.66 -20.55
CA LYS A 148 15.45 -20.15 -20.37
C LYS A 148 14.41 -21.29 -20.31
N GLN A 149 14.56 -22.33 -21.13
CA GLN A 149 13.62 -23.45 -21.16
C GLN A 149 13.62 -24.24 -19.87
N PHE A 150 14.78 -24.50 -19.27
CA PHE A 150 14.87 -25.14 -17.96
C PHE A 150 14.20 -24.28 -16.88
N ARG A 151 14.45 -22.96 -16.87
CA ARG A 151 13.88 -22.03 -15.88
C ARG A 151 12.36 -21.93 -15.97
N GLU A 152 11.79 -21.94 -17.17
CA GLU A 152 10.34 -21.82 -17.37
C GLU A 152 9.57 -23.13 -17.13
N ASN A 153 10.25 -24.28 -17.19
CA ASN A 153 9.63 -25.61 -17.02
C ASN A 153 9.94 -26.29 -15.68
N THR A 154 10.62 -25.60 -14.76
CA THR A 154 10.98 -26.15 -13.44
C THR A 154 10.12 -25.54 -12.34
N ASP A 155 9.28 -26.35 -11.70
CA ASP A 155 8.40 -25.89 -10.62
C ASP A 155 9.14 -25.59 -9.31
N TYR A 156 10.25 -26.29 -9.05
CA TYR A 156 11.01 -26.17 -7.82
C TYR A 156 12.52 -26.10 -8.08
N TYR A 157 13.13 -24.97 -7.71
CA TYR A 157 14.56 -24.74 -7.82
C TYR A 157 15.14 -24.23 -6.50
N ILE A 158 16.18 -24.89 -6.00
CA ILE A 158 16.89 -24.45 -4.78
C ILE A 158 18.11 -23.63 -5.23
N VAL A 159 18.07 -22.33 -4.94
CA VAL A 159 19.17 -21.40 -5.22
C VAL A 159 20.28 -21.60 -4.21
N GLN A 160 21.48 -21.97 -4.68
CA GLN A 160 22.65 -22.09 -3.82
C GLN A 160 23.15 -20.70 -3.38
N PRO A 161 23.74 -20.55 -2.19
CA PRO A 161 24.23 -19.26 -1.70
C PRO A 161 25.18 -18.54 -2.68
N GLU A 162 26.01 -19.28 -3.41
CA GLU A 162 26.97 -18.77 -4.40
C GLU A 162 26.27 -18.17 -5.64
N GLN A 163 25.05 -18.63 -5.91
CA GLN A 163 24.21 -18.15 -6.99
C GLN A 163 23.48 -16.86 -6.62
N ASN A 164 23.47 -16.40 -5.37
CA ASN A 164 22.82 -15.14 -5.04
C ASN A 164 23.55 -13.91 -5.60
N PHE A 165 22.78 -12.95 -6.10
CA PHE A 165 23.31 -11.67 -6.56
C PHE A 165 23.71 -10.78 -5.38
N SER A 166 24.86 -10.10 -5.50
CA SER A 166 25.20 -9.03 -4.55
C SER A 166 24.34 -7.80 -4.81
N LYS A 167 24.09 -6.98 -3.77
CA LYS A 167 23.18 -5.81 -3.83
C LYS A 167 23.42 -4.85 -5.00
N LYS A 168 24.66 -4.76 -5.51
CA LYS A 168 25.04 -3.83 -6.58
C LYS A 168 25.36 -4.51 -7.91
N TYR A 169 25.35 -5.85 -7.97
CA TYR A 169 25.80 -6.61 -9.13
C TYR A 169 25.06 -6.22 -10.42
N ILE A 170 23.73 -6.31 -10.42
CA ILE A 170 22.90 -6.01 -11.60
C ILE A 170 23.07 -4.56 -12.05
N LYS A 171 23.09 -3.61 -11.11
CA LYS A 171 23.28 -2.19 -11.41
C LYS A 171 24.65 -1.89 -12.05
N ALA A 172 25.70 -2.58 -11.59
CA ALA A 172 27.02 -2.46 -12.18
C ALA A 172 27.03 -2.99 -13.62
N ARG A 173 26.47 -4.19 -13.85
CA ARG A 173 26.42 -4.81 -15.18
C ARG A 173 25.64 -3.96 -16.19
N TYR A 174 24.53 -3.35 -15.79
CA TYR A 174 23.81 -2.41 -16.66
C TYR A 174 24.62 -1.17 -17.02
N LYS A 175 25.38 -0.62 -16.07
CA LYS A 175 26.21 0.56 -16.34
C LYS A 175 27.33 0.24 -17.33
N ASP A 176 27.92 -0.94 -17.24
CA ASP A 176 29.00 -1.37 -18.14
C ASP A 176 28.45 -1.65 -19.55
N ASN A 177 27.32 -2.36 -19.65
CA ASN A 177 26.63 -2.59 -20.92
C ASN A 177 26.23 -1.26 -21.61
N GLU A 178 25.70 -0.29 -20.86
CA GLU A 178 25.36 1.02 -21.42
C GLU A 178 26.57 1.79 -21.95
N LYS A 179 27.74 1.68 -21.29
CA LYS A 179 28.98 2.29 -21.80
C LYS A 179 29.42 1.64 -23.11
N GLU A 180 29.38 0.31 -23.18
CA GLU A 180 29.73 -0.42 -24.41
C GLU A 180 28.77 -0.08 -25.55
N LEU A 181 27.48 0.06 -25.25
CA LEU A 181 26.46 0.40 -26.25
C LEU A 181 26.63 1.82 -26.80
N ASN A 182 27.08 2.76 -25.97
CA ASN A 182 27.41 4.12 -26.40
C ASN A 182 28.73 4.16 -27.20
N ALA A 183 29.75 3.40 -26.77
CA ALA A 183 31.05 3.35 -27.47
C ALA A 183 30.98 2.71 -28.86
N ARG A 184 29.93 1.94 -29.18
CA ARG A 184 29.69 1.38 -30.53
C ARG A 184 28.94 2.33 -31.46
N LYS A 185 28.43 3.46 -30.96
CA LYS A 185 27.71 4.47 -31.75
C LYS A 185 28.62 5.61 -32.24
N ASP A 186 29.80 5.74 -31.66
CA ASP A 186 30.87 6.68 -32.05
C ASP A 186 31.83 6.04 -33.07
#